data_AF-A0A849UN75-F1
#
_entry.id   AF-A0A849UN75-F1
#
_cell.length_a   1.000
_cell.length_b   1.000
_cell.length_c   1.000
_cell.angle_alpha   90.00
_cell.angle_beta   90.00
_cell.angle_gamma   90.00
#
_symmetry.space_group_name_H-M   'P 1'
#
loop_
_entity.id
_entity.type
_entity.pdbx_description
1 polymer ?
#
loop_
_entity_poly.entity_id
_entity_poly.type
_entity_poly.pdbx_seq_one_letter_code
_entity_poly.pdbx_strand_id
1 'polypeptide(L)'
;MRKRSGKSLKFYLRLMRHPGTPESVGRGVASGLFSAFITPIGQMPLALLLALLFRGAKGSALLATWVTNPLNMPVVYPVQCYLGSFIIGNPLSYELIKRMVLDALHNPSMKTAWALGGELVACFLAGGILFGLLSAVPGYFLTTEMARRYRARRAGRKELRMNRRKTEEILR
;
A
#
# COMPACT_ATOMS: atom_id res chain seq x y z
N MET A 1 -17.82 -25.74 3.38
CA MET A 1 -16.46 -25.19 3.57
C MET A 1 -16.47 -23.67 3.42
N ARG A 2 -16.45 -22.86 4.49
CA ARG A 2 -16.38 -21.38 4.38
C ARG A 2 -15.63 -20.77 5.57
N LYS A 3 -14.34 -21.09 5.70
CA LYS A 3 -13.44 -20.49 6.70
C LYS A 3 -12.12 -20.11 6.02
N ARG A 4 -11.96 -18.82 5.66
CA ARG A 4 -10.64 -18.12 5.60
C ARG A 4 -10.68 -16.64 5.19
N SER A 5 -11.82 -16.06 4.78
CA SER A 5 -11.86 -14.67 4.27
C SER A 5 -12.08 -13.58 5.34
N GLY A 6 -11.58 -13.76 6.57
CA GLY A 6 -11.87 -12.86 7.69
C GLY A 6 -11.05 -11.56 7.70
N LYS A 7 -9.80 -11.59 7.23
CA LYS A 7 -8.86 -10.45 7.33
C LYS A 7 -8.97 -9.50 6.13
N SER A 8 -8.97 -10.03 4.91
CA SER A 8 -9.12 -9.25 3.67
C SER A 8 -10.46 -8.54 3.60
N LEU A 9 -11.55 -9.21 4.02
CA LEU A 9 -12.88 -8.61 4.06
C LEU A 9 -12.99 -7.52 5.14
N LYS A 10 -12.41 -7.72 6.32
CA LYS A 10 -12.37 -6.69 7.38
C LYS A 10 -11.55 -5.47 6.93
N PHE A 11 -10.42 -5.69 6.27
CA PHE A 11 -9.59 -4.65 5.68
C PHE A 11 -10.38 -3.84 4.65
N TYR A 12 -11.00 -4.52 3.69
CA TYR A 12 -11.87 -3.92 2.68
C TYR A 12 -12.99 -3.09 3.32
N LEU A 13 -13.72 -3.66 4.28
CA LEU A 13 -14.82 -2.96 4.95
C LEU A 13 -14.35 -1.74 5.75
N ARG A 14 -13.17 -1.80 6.38
CA ARG A 14 -12.61 -0.66 7.14
C ARG A 14 -12.18 0.46 6.20
N LEU A 15 -11.56 0.12 5.07
CA LEU A 15 -11.15 1.07 4.04
C LEU A 15 -12.37 1.76 3.40
N MET A 16 -13.40 1.00 3.06
CA MET A 16 -14.61 1.49 2.39
C MET A 16 -15.59 2.23 3.32
N ARG A 17 -15.46 2.04 4.65
CA ARG A 17 -16.25 2.77 5.66
C ARG A 17 -15.59 4.07 6.13
N HIS A 18 -14.40 4.40 5.64
CA HIS A 18 -13.71 5.62 6.03
C HIS A 18 -14.57 6.86 5.66
N PRO A 19 -14.72 7.86 6.56
CA PRO A 19 -15.61 8.99 6.33
C PRO A 19 -15.17 9.93 5.20
N GLY A 20 -13.91 9.86 4.77
CA GLY A 20 -13.37 10.67 3.66
C GLY A 20 -13.93 10.32 2.27
N THR A 21 -13.70 11.18 1.28
CA THR A 21 -14.10 10.94 -0.12
C THR A 21 -13.38 9.72 -0.73
N PRO A 22 -13.96 9.03 -1.72
CA PRO A 22 -13.29 7.95 -2.45
C PRO A 22 -11.88 8.29 -2.94
N GLU A 23 -11.69 9.54 -3.37
CA GLU A 23 -10.43 10.09 -3.84
C GLU A 23 -9.43 10.25 -2.68
N SER A 24 -9.88 10.70 -1.50
CA SER A 24 -9.03 10.79 -0.31
C SER A 24 -8.56 9.41 0.16
N VAL A 25 -9.44 8.40 0.11
CA VAL A 25 -9.07 7.01 0.42
C VAL A 25 -8.05 6.47 -0.60
N GLY A 26 -8.25 6.73 -1.89
CA GLY A 26 -7.28 6.36 -2.93
C GLY A 26 -5.92 7.00 -2.73
N ARG A 27 -5.87 8.32 -2.47
CA ARG A 27 -4.60 9.04 -2.22
C ARG A 27 -3.86 8.50 -1.00
N GLY A 28 -4.60 8.14 0.05
CA GLY A 28 -4.02 7.52 1.22
C GLY A 28 -3.43 6.14 0.91
N VAL A 29 -4.15 5.27 0.20
CA VAL A 29 -3.60 3.96 -0.23
C VAL A 29 -2.34 4.13 -1.08
N ALA A 30 -2.37 5.02 -2.08
CA ALA A 30 -1.21 5.28 -2.93
C ALA A 30 0.01 5.74 -2.12
N SER A 31 -0.21 6.65 -1.15
CA SER A 31 0.83 7.13 -0.24
C SER A 31 1.43 5.99 0.59
N GLY A 32 0.60 5.08 1.11
CA GLY A 32 1.07 3.95 1.91
C GLY A 32 1.79 2.88 1.10
N LEU A 33 1.32 2.58 -0.11
CA LEU A 33 2.00 1.66 -1.03
C LEU A 33 3.37 2.21 -1.42
N PHE A 34 3.44 3.47 -1.84
CA PHE A 34 4.70 4.11 -2.20
C PHE A 34 5.71 4.06 -1.05
N SER A 35 5.31 4.47 0.15
CA SER A 35 6.19 4.46 1.33
C SER A 35 6.71 3.07 1.70
N ALA A 36 5.94 2.01 1.43
CA ALA A 36 6.31 0.65 1.78
C ALA A 36 7.49 0.11 0.95
N PHE A 37 7.64 0.60 -0.28
CA PHE A 37 8.75 0.22 -1.17
C PHE A 37 9.95 1.17 -1.07
N ILE A 38 9.73 2.42 -0.65
CA ILE A 38 10.80 3.41 -0.50
C ILE A 38 11.66 3.17 0.74
N THR A 39 11.04 2.86 1.88
CA THR A 39 11.79 2.66 3.13
C THR A 39 11.31 1.43 3.86
N PRO A 40 12.19 0.48 4.20
CA PRO A 40 11.82 -0.67 5.02
C PRO A 40 11.56 -0.29 6.47
N ILE A 41 12.32 0.69 7.01
CA ILE A 41 12.19 1.19 8.37
C ILE A 41 11.46 2.54 8.32
N GLY A 42 10.42 2.73 9.13
CA GLY A 42 9.70 4.00 9.17
C GLY A 42 8.72 4.24 8.02
N GLN A 43 8.29 3.19 7.30
CA GLN A 43 7.28 3.30 6.24
C GLN A 43 5.96 3.93 6.71
N MET A 44 5.57 3.72 7.97
CA MET A 44 4.35 4.28 8.55
C MET A 44 4.41 5.81 8.75
N PRO A 45 5.45 6.37 9.41
CA PRO A 45 5.68 7.82 9.42
C PRO A 45 5.69 8.44 8.03
N LEU A 46 6.42 7.85 7.08
CA LEU A 46 6.49 8.37 5.70
C LEU A 46 5.11 8.32 5.02
N ALA A 47 4.38 7.21 5.14
CA ALA A 47 3.02 7.08 4.62
C ALA A 47 2.07 8.11 5.22
N LEU A 48 2.20 8.40 6.51
CA LEU A 48 1.39 9.41 7.18
C LEU A 48 1.71 10.82 6.68
N LEU A 49 3.00 11.13 6.50
CA LEU A 49 3.47 12.40 5.96
C LEU A 49 2.97 12.62 4.53
N LEU A 50 3.12 11.61 3.66
CA LEU A 50 2.62 11.69 2.29
C LEU A 50 1.09 11.77 2.25
N ALA A 51 0.39 11.06 3.12
CA ALA A 51 -1.07 11.18 3.24
C ALA A 51 -1.49 12.58 3.71
N LEU A 52 -0.73 13.23 4.59
CA LEU A 52 -0.97 14.61 4.97
C LEU A 52 -0.75 15.55 3.78
N LEU A 53 0.38 15.41 3.09
CA LEU A 53 0.76 16.24 1.95
C LEU A 53 -0.26 16.16 0.81
N PHE A 54 -0.68 14.96 0.45
CA PHE A 54 -1.64 14.72 -0.63
C PHE A 54 -3.10 14.76 -0.17
N ARG A 55 -3.39 15.21 1.06
CA ARG A 55 -4.76 15.26 1.62
C ARG A 55 -5.49 13.90 1.48
N GLY A 56 -4.75 12.82 1.70
CA GLY A 56 -5.21 11.44 1.72
C GLY A 56 -5.68 10.99 3.10
N ALA A 57 -6.47 9.93 3.14
CA ALA A 57 -6.97 9.36 4.38
C ALA A 57 -5.83 8.63 5.13
N LYS A 58 -5.40 9.20 6.26
CA LYS A 58 -4.32 8.68 7.11
C LYS A 58 -4.49 7.19 7.44
N GLY A 59 -5.70 6.77 7.80
CA GLY A 59 -6.00 5.38 8.10
C GLY A 59 -5.79 4.44 6.91
N SER A 60 -6.14 4.88 5.69
CA SER A 60 -5.88 4.09 4.48
C SER A 60 -4.40 4.00 4.13
N ALA A 61 -3.62 5.04 4.40
CA ALA A 61 -2.18 5.04 4.18
C ALA A 61 -1.47 4.05 5.11
N LEU A 62 -1.75 4.10 6.41
CA LEU A 62 -1.20 3.14 7.37
C LEU A 62 -1.57 1.70 7.00
N LEU A 63 -2.82 1.48 6.59
CA LEU A 63 -3.28 0.17 6.15
C LEU A 63 -2.56 -0.33 4.88
N ALA A 64 -2.29 0.56 3.93
CA ALA A 64 -1.57 0.21 2.72
C ALA A 64 -0.08 -0.14 2.97
N THR A 65 0.55 0.40 4.03
CA THR A 65 1.91 -0.01 4.39
C THR A 65 2.05 -1.48 4.79
N TRP A 66 0.97 -2.14 5.20
CA TRP A 66 1.00 -3.58 5.51
C TRP A 66 1.06 -4.49 4.29
N VAL A 67 1.17 -3.93 3.08
CA VAL A 67 1.42 -4.73 1.87
C VAL A 67 2.79 -5.42 1.95
N THR A 68 3.78 -4.76 2.57
CA THR A 68 5.09 -5.34 2.89
C THR A 68 5.02 -6.02 4.24
N ASN A 69 5.35 -7.30 4.27
CA ASN A 69 5.35 -8.13 5.46
C ASN A 69 6.67 -8.92 5.56
N PRO A 70 7.10 -9.35 6.76
CA PRO A 70 8.34 -10.10 6.92
C PRO A 70 8.43 -11.38 6.07
N LEU A 71 7.29 -11.90 5.59
CA LEU A 71 7.25 -13.08 4.73
C LEU A 71 7.58 -12.75 3.26
N ASN A 72 7.21 -11.57 2.76
CA ASN A 72 7.43 -11.16 1.38
C ASN A 72 8.65 -10.26 1.18
N MET A 73 9.08 -9.54 2.21
CA MET A 73 10.27 -8.67 2.17
C MET A 73 11.55 -9.40 1.68
N PRO A 74 11.84 -10.66 2.11
CA PRO A 74 13.01 -11.40 1.63
C PRO A 74 13.02 -11.71 0.13
N VAL A 75 11.87 -11.58 -0.55
CA VAL A 75 11.73 -11.81 -2.00
C VAL A 75 11.59 -10.49 -2.75
N VAL A 76 10.74 -9.59 -2.24
CA VAL A 76 10.41 -8.32 -2.90
C VAL A 76 11.62 -7.38 -2.92
N TYR A 77 12.35 -7.25 -1.81
CA TYR A 77 13.44 -6.28 -1.70
C TYR A 77 14.69 -6.65 -2.52
N PRO A 78 15.11 -7.93 -2.62
CA PRO A 78 16.17 -8.28 -3.57
C PRO A 78 15.77 -8.02 -5.03
N VAL A 79 14.53 -8.36 -5.41
CA VAL A 79 14.04 -8.15 -6.78
C VAL A 79 13.95 -6.66 -7.12
N GLN A 80 13.43 -5.82 -6.22
CA GLN A 80 13.36 -4.38 -6.46
C GLN A 80 14.77 -3.77 -6.60
N CYS A 81 15.70 -4.17 -5.73
CA CYS A 81 17.07 -3.64 -5.74
C CYS A 81 17.83 -4.10 -6.98
N TYR A 82 17.63 -5.36 -7.41
CA TYR A 82 18.18 -5.88 -8.65
C TYR A 82 17.71 -5.07 -9.85
N LEU A 83 16.40 -4.83 -9.98
CA LEU A 83 15.87 -3.97 -11.03
C LEU A 83 16.39 -2.52 -10.93
N GLY A 84 16.54 -2.00 -9.72
CA GLY A 84 17.14 -0.68 -9.48
C GLY A 84 18.61 -0.59 -9.92
N SER A 85 19.37 -1.68 -9.83
CA SER A 85 20.76 -1.72 -10.29
C SER A 85 20.89 -1.53 -11.80
N PHE A 86 19.92 -2.01 -12.59
CA PHE A 86 19.83 -1.71 -14.02
C PHE A 86 19.48 -0.25 -14.29
N ILE A 87 18.61 0.36 -13.48
CA ILE A 87 18.23 1.78 -13.64
C ILE A 87 19.44 2.69 -13.39
N ILE A 88 20.30 2.34 -12.46
CA ILE A 88 21.51 3.10 -12.12
C ILE A 88 22.64 2.87 -13.12
N GLY A 89 22.53 1.86 -14.00
CA GLY A 89 23.56 1.52 -14.97
C GLY A 89 24.75 0.77 -14.37
N ASN A 90 24.62 0.26 -13.14
CA ASN A 90 25.61 -0.59 -12.48
C ASN A 90 24.94 -1.92 -12.08
N PRO A 91 24.77 -2.86 -13.03
CA PRO A 91 24.05 -4.11 -12.77
C PRO A 91 24.85 -4.98 -11.81
N LEU A 92 24.32 -5.13 -10.59
CA LEU A 92 24.91 -5.98 -9.57
C LEU A 92 24.38 -7.41 -9.69
N SER A 93 25.20 -8.38 -9.28
CA SER A 93 24.77 -9.78 -9.22
C SER A 93 23.58 -9.94 -8.26
N TYR A 94 22.54 -10.64 -8.72
CA TYR A 94 21.35 -10.91 -7.92
C TYR A 94 21.68 -11.64 -6.61
N GLU A 95 22.61 -12.59 -6.63
CA GLU A 95 23.02 -13.33 -5.43
C GLU A 95 23.72 -12.45 -4.40
N LEU A 96 24.48 -11.46 -4.85
CA LEU A 96 25.12 -10.47 -3.98
C LEU A 96 24.07 -9.59 -3.31
N ILE A 97 23.14 -9.02 -4.10
CA ILE A 97 22.03 -8.20 -3.60
C ILE A 97 21.20 -8.99 -2.59
N LYS A 98 20.83 -10.23 -2.94
CA LYS A 98 19.99 -11.08 -2.11
C LYS A 98 20.62 -11.31 -0.73
N ARG A 99 21.91 -11.66 -0.68
CA ARG A 99 22.65 -11.83 0.57
C ARG A 99 22.65 -10.53 1.40
N MET A 100 23.03 -9.41 0.79
CA MET A 100 23.10 -8.12 1.47
C MET A 100 21.74 -7.64 2.01
N VAL A 101 20.67 -7.80 1.22
CA VAL A 101 19.31 -7.43 1.64
C VAL A 101 18.80 -8.34 2.76
N LEU A 102 19.05 -9.65 2.68
CA LEU A 102 18.71 -10.59 3.75
C LEU A 102 19.46 -10.26 5.04
N ASP A 103 20.75 -9.96 4.96
CA ASP A 103 21.56 -9.56 6.11
C ASP A 103 21.04 -8.27 6.73
N ALA A 104 20.67 -7.28 5.91
CA ALA A 104 20.07 -6.02 6.37
C ALA A 104 18.69 -6.22 7.02
N LEU A 105 17.90 -7.19 6.56
CA LEU A 105 16.61 -7.53 7.15
C LEU A 105 16.75 -8.22 8.52
N HIS A 106 17.76 -9.09 8.69
CA HIS A 106 18.02 -9.76 9.96
C HIS A 106 18.73 -8.86 10.98
N ASN A 107 19.64 -7.99 10.51
CA ASN A 107 20.42 -7.08 11.34
C ASN A 107 20.31 -5.64 10.84
N PRO A 108 19.19 -4.94 11.14
CA PRO A 108 18.98 -3.55 10.77
C PRO A 108 19.86 -2.63 11.62
N SER A 109 21.15 -2.59 11.31
CA SER A 109 22.12 -1.68 11.94
C SER A 109 22.48 -0.57 10.97
N MET A 110 22.61 0.65 11.49
CA MET A 110 23.15 1.80 10.74
C MET A 110 24.53 1.49 10.15
N LYS A 111 25.33 0.64 10.81
CA LYS A 111 26.61 0.18 10.28
C LYS A 111 26.46 -0.71 9.06
N THR A 112 25.40 -1.53 9.00
CA THR A 112 25.08 -2.34 7.82
C THR A 112 24.74 -1.43 6.64
N ALA A 113 23.95 -0.38 6.84
CA ALA A 113 23.64 0.59 5.78
C ALA A 113 24.89 1.32 5.25
N TRP A 114 25.81 1.70 6.14
CA TRP A 114 27.10 2.31 5.75
C TRP A 114 28.06 1.31 5.09
N ALA A 115 28.06 0.05 5.52
CA ALA A 115 28.91 -1.02 4.98
C ALA A 115 28.39 -1.62 3.65
N LEU A 116 27.07 -1.54 3.41
CA LEU A 116 26.42 -1.96 2.15
C LEU A 116 26.78 -1.06 0.96
N GLY A 117 27.42 0.08 1.20
CA GLY A 117 27.84 1.04 0.17
C GLY A 117 26.69 1.93 -0.32
N GLY A 118 27.04 3.13 -0.79
CA GLY A 118 26.08 4.08 -1.38
C GLY A 118 25.37 3.52 -2.62
N GLU A 119 26.02 2.62 -3.35
CA GLU A 119 25.46 1.99 -4.55
C GLU A 119 24.26 1.10 -4.25
N LEU A 120 24.31 0.26 -3.21
CA LEU A 120 23.19 -0.62 -2.88
C LEU A 120 21.99 0.19 -2.38
N VAL A 121 22.24 1.24 -1.59
CA VAL A 121 21.18 2.17 -1.15
C VAL A 121 20.57 2.86 -2.36
N ALA A 122 21.38 3.33 -3.30
CA ALA A 122 20.89 3.95 -4.52
C ALA A 122 20.05 2.95 -5.34
N CYS A 123 20.52 1.72 -5.54
CA CYS A 123 19.80 0.67 -6.27
C CYS A 123 18.47 0.36 -5.58
N PHE A 124 18.47 0.26 -4.25
CA PHE A 124 17.27 0.03 -3.47
C PHE A 124 16.26 1.16 -3.64
N LEU A 125 16.71 2.43 -3.59
CA LEU A 125 15.84 3.60 -3.77
C LEU A 125 15.32 3.70 -5.21
N ALA A 126 16.16 3.48 -6.21
CA ALA A 126 15.75 3.48 -7.63
C ALA A 126 14.68 2.41 -7.90
N GLY A 127 14.91 1.19 -7.40
CA GLY A 127 13.94 0.10 -7.45
C GLY A 127 12.69 0.41 -6.63
N GLY A 128 12.83 0.99 -5.45
CA GLY A 128 11.74 1.38 -4.57
C GLY A 128 10.85 2.46 -5.18
N ILE A 129 11.41 3.42 -5.91
CA ILE A 129 10.64 4.42 -6.69
C ILE A 129 9.86 3.71 -7.79
N LEU A 130 10.50 2.80 -8.54
CA LEU A 130 9.85 2.05 -9.60
C LEU A 130 8.66 1.23 -9.07
N PHE A 131 8.88 0.36 -8.07
CA PHE A 131 7.83 -0.47 -7.46
C PHE A 131 6.79 0.37 -6.72
N GLY A 132 7.23 1.44 -6.08
CA GLY A 132 6.37 2.42 -5.41
C GLY A 132 5.39 3.04 -6.40
N LEU A 133 5.85 3.52 -7.55
CA LEU A 133 4.98 4.09 -8.58
C LEU A 133 4.08 3.02 -9.22
N LEU A 134 4.65 1.86 -9.57
CA LEU A 134 3.91 0.75 -10.16
C LEU A 134 2.81 0.21 -9.25
N SER A 135 2.94 0.32 -7.93
CA SER A 135 1.90 -0.08 -6.97
C SER A 135 0.98 1.08 -6.61
N ALA A 136 1.50 2.29 -6.41
CA ALA A 136 0.74 3.45 -5.97
C ALA A 136 -0.26 3.93 -7.03
N VAL A 137 0.14 3.97 -8.31
CA VAL A 137 -0.74 4.46 -9.39
C VAL A 137 -1.96 3.55 -9.57
N PRO A 138 -1.82 2.22 -9.78
CA PRO A 138 -2.98 1.33 -9.83
C PRO A 138 -3.73 1.29 -8.50
N GLY A 139 -3.01 1.33 -7.37
CA GLY A 139 -3.60 1.35 -6.03
C GLY A 139 -4.55 2.53 -5.80
N TYR A 140 -4.20 3.72 -6.32
CA TYR A 140 -5.05 4.90 -6.32
C TYR A 140 -6.35 4.64 -7.08
N PHE A 141 -6.25 4.31 -8.36
CA PHE A 141 -7.41 4.16 -9.24
C PHE A 141 -8.33 3.03 -8.78
N LEU A 142 -7.77 1.87 -8.46
CA LEU A 142 -8.52 0.71 -8.00
C LEU A 142 -9.27 1.01 -6.71
N THR A 143 -8.60 1.62 -5.73
CA THR A 143 -9.21 1.93 -4.43
C THR A 143 -10.31 2.99 -4.57
N THR A 144 -10.07 4.04 -5.35
CA THR A 144 -11.06 5.09 -5.59
C THR A 144 -12.29 4.54 -6.28
N GLU A 145 -12.12 3.71 -7.32
CA GLU A 145 -13.24 3.11 -8.03
C GLU A 145 -14.02 2.12 -7.16
N MET A 146 -13.32 1.29 -6.37
CA MET A 146 -13.96 0.41 -5.38
C MET A 146 -14.75 1.21 -4.34
N ALA A 147 -14.19 2.33 -3.86
CA ALA A 147 -14.85 3.21 -2.90
C ALA A 147 -16.09 3.91 -3.49
N ARG A 148 -16.03 4.39 -4.74
CA ARG A 148 -17.19 4.95 -5.44
C ARG A 148 -18.30 3.92 -5.59
N ARG A 149 -17.96 2.73 -6.13
CA ARG A 149 -18.93 1.63 -6.32
C ARG A 149 -19.57 1.21 -5.01
N TYR A 150 -18.78 1.11 -3.94
CA TYR A 150 -19.31 0.76 -2.62
C TYR A 150 -20.30 1.81 -2.10
N ARG A 151 -20.00 3.11 -2.26
CA ARG A 151 -20.90 4.20 -1.86
C ARG A 151 -22.17 4.24 -2.70
N ALA A 152 -22.06 4.12 -4.02
CA ALA A 152 -23.21 4.07 -4.92
C ALA A 152 -24.17 2.91 -4.57
N ARG A 153 -23.62 1.70 -4.35
CA ARG A 153 -24.40 0.54 -3.91
C ARG A 153 -25.07 0.76 -2.55
N ARG A 154 -24.43 1.49 -1.63
CA ARG A 154 -25.01 1.79 -0.31
C ARG A 154 -26.11 2.83 -0.39
N ALA A 155 -25.98 3.83 -1.27
CA ALA A 155 -27.00 4.84 -1.52
C ALA A 155 -28.27 4.20 -2.08
N GLY A 156 -28.16 3.39 -3.15
CA GLY A 156 -29.32 2.70 -3.73
C GLY A 156 -30.01 1.74 -2.75
N ARG A 157 -29.25 1.07 -1.86
CA ARG A 157 -29.84 0.24 -0.79
C ARG A 157 -30.60 1.03 0.26
N LYS A 158 -30.23 2.29 0.54
CA LYS A 158 -30.97 3.15 1.45
C LYS A 158 -32.27 3.62 0.80
N GLU A 159 -32.21 4.02 -0.46
CA GLU A 159 -33.36 4.46 -1.24
C GLU A 159 -34.42 3.36 -1.37
N LEU A 160 -34.00 2.13 -1.74
CA LEU A 160 -34.90 0.95 -1.76
C LEU A 160 -35.56 0.67 -0.40
N ARG A 161 -34.84 0.89 0.71
CA ARG A 161 -35.41 0.73 2.06
C ARG A 161 -36.40 1.84 2.40
N MET A 162 -36.17 3.07 1.95
CA MET A 162 -37.11 4.17 2.17
C MET A 162 -38.37 4.00 1.32
N ASN A 163 -38.23 3.63 0.04
CA ASN A 163 -39.37 3.37 -0.83
C ASN A 163 -40.21 2.20 -0.31
N ARG A 164 -39.57 1.11 0.15
CA ARG A 164 -40.29 0.00 0.78
C ARG A 164 -41.11 0.44 2.00
N ARG A 165 -40.54 1.27 2.88
CA ARG A 165 -41.29 1.82 4.04
C ARG A 165 -42.47 2.69 3.62
N LYS A 166 -42.28 3.58 2.64
CA LYS A 166 -43.36 4.41 2.08
C LYS A 166 -44.49 3.56 1.48
N THR A 167 -44.15 2.50 0.73
CA THR A 167 -45.15 1.58 0.18
C THR A 167 -45.89 0.80 1.27
N GLU A 168 -45.19 0.35 2.32
CA GLU A 168 -45.81 -0.31 3.48
C GLU A 168 -46.72 0.63 4.30
N GLU A 169 -46.44 1.94 4.31
CA GLU A 169 -47.31 2.97 4.93
C GLU A 169 -48.55 3.30 4.10
N ILE A 170 -48.46 3.33 2.76
CA ILE A 170 -49.61 3.61 1.87
C ILE A 170 -50.64 2.46 1.86
N LEU A 171 -50.19 1.23 2.09
CA LEU A 171 -51.06 0.03 2.09
C LEU A 171 -51.77 -0.23 3.44
N ARG A 172 -51.54 0.61 4.45
CA ARG A 172 -52.21 0.57 5.76
C ARG A 172 -53.29 1.63 5.83
#